data_AF-A0A9D8S9B7-F1
#
_entry.id   AF-A0A9D8S9B7-F1
#
_cell.length_a   1.000
_cell.length_b   1.000
_cell.length_c   1.000
_cell.angle_alpha   90.00
_cell.angle_beta   90.00
_cell.angle_gamma   90.00
#
_symmetry.space_group_name_H-M   'P 1'
#
loop_
_entity.id
_entity.type
_entity.pdbx_description
1 polymer ?
#
loop_
_entity_poly.entity_id
_entity_poly.type
_entity_poly.pdbx_seq_one_letter_code
_entity_poly.pdbx_strand_id
1 'polypeptide(L)'
;MFTLIKTEGRARRGSFQTVHGLIQTPVFMNVATAAAIKGGISAFDLTDLECQVMLCNTYHLHLRPSDTLVKKLGGLHKFTGWSGPILTDSGGFQVFSLAQLRKIKEEGVYFSSHIDGKKIFMGPEESMRIQSNLGSTIAMAFDECVENPATYDYVKKSKERTYRWLCRCKDEMDRLNSLPDTVNKHQMLFGINQGGTYEDLRISHMKDIAQLDLDGYAIGGLAVGESAEEMYRIIDAVEPFMPENKPRYLMGVGTPVNIL
;
A
#
# COMPACT_ATOMS: atom_id res chain seq x y z
N MET A 1 -10.44 -13.11 3.76
CA MET A 1 -11.01 -13.78 2.57
C MET A 1 -11.92 -12.82 1.82
N PHE A 2 -11.73 -12.67 0.50
CA PHE A 2 -12.57 -11.84 -0.36
C PHE A 2 -13.67 -12.69 -1.01
N THR A 3 -14.89 -12.16 -1.07
CA THR A 3 -16.04 -12.77 -1.73
C THR A 3 -16.62 -11.77 -2.72
N LEU A 4 -16.68 -12.14 -3.99
CA LEU A 4 -17.36 -11.38 -5.03
C LEU A 4 -18.86 -11.69 -4.96
N ILE A 5 -19.69 -10.67 -4.76
CA ILE A 5 -21.14 -10.81 -4.55
C ILE A 5 -21.91 -10.57 -5.85
N LYS A 6 -21.58 -9.49 -6.57
CA LYS A 6 -22.24 -9.12 -7.83
C LYS A 6 -21.26 -8.39 -8.73
N THR A 7 -21.40 -8.60 -10.03
CA THR A 7 -20.77 -7.80 -11.08
C THR A 7 -21.81 -7.07 -11.92
N GLU A 8 -21.45 -5.89 -12.40
CA GLU A 8 -22.22 -5.13 -13.39
C GLU A 8 -21.23 -4.44 -14.33
N GLY A 9 -21.11 -4.95 -15.56
CA GLY A 9 -19.96 -4.63 -16.41
C GLY A 9 -18.65 -4.98 -15.70
N ARG A 10 -17.74 -4.00 -15.55
CA ARG A 10 -16.47 -4.14 -14.82
C ARG A 10 -16.58 -3.81 -13.32
N ALA A 11 -17.71 -3.24 -12.89
CA ALA A 11 -17.91 -2.89 -11.49
C ALA A 11 -18.15 -4.16 -10.64
N ARG A 12 -17.54 -4.18 -9.44
CA ARG A 12 -17.53 -5.36 -8.55
C ARG A 12 -18.02 -4.97 -7.16
N ARG A 13 -19.13 -5.57 -6.75
CA ARG A 13 -19.59 -5.56 -5.36
C ARG A 13 -19.04 -6.79 -4.64
N GLY A 14 -18.43 -6.60 -3.49
CA GLY A 14 -17.84 -7.70 -2.72
C GLY A 14 -17.80 -7.45 -1.23
N SER A 15 -17.30 -8.44 -0.51
CA SER A 15 -17.03 -8.35 0.92
C SER A 15 -15.69 -9.00 1.24
N PHE A 16 -14.88 -8.34 2.07
CA PHE A 16 -13.54 -8.77 2.44
C PHE A 16 -13.44 -8.95 3.95
N GLN A 17 -13.47 -10.21 4.38
CA GLN A 17 -13.31 -10.56 5.79
C GLN A 17 -11.85 -10.52 6.20
N THR A 18 -11.54 -9.76 7.24
CA THR A 18 -10.21 -9.67 7.85
C THR A 18 -10.28 -10.04 9.34
N VAL A 19 -9.13 -10.11 10.01
CA VAL A 19 -9.06 -10.35 11.46
C VAL A 19 -9.54 -9.17 12.31
N HIS A 20 -9.64 -7.97 11.73
CA HIS A 20 -10.10 -6.75 12.42
C HIS A 20 -11.49 -6.28 11.96
N GLY A 21 -12.17 -7.04 11.10
CA GLY A 21 -13.54 -6.72 10.66
C GLY A 21 -13.82 -7.03 9.21
N LEU A 22 -15.09 -6.81 8.83
CA LEU A 22 -15.60 -6.98 7.47
C LEU A 22 -15.52 -5.65 6.72
N ILE A 23 -14.99 -5.69 5.50
CA ILE A 23 -14.94 -4.54 4.60
C ILE A 23 -15.90 -4.81 3.44
N GLN A 24 -16.85 -3.92 3.18
CA GLN A 24 -17.68 -3.95 1.98
C GLN A 24 -16.93 -3.28 0.83
N THR A 25 -17.00 -3.81 -0.40
CA THR A 25 -16.32 -3.19 -1.55
C THR A 25 -17.34 -2.84 -2.64
N PRO A 26 -17.21 -1.67 -3.32
CA PRO A 26 -16.12 -0.68 -3.22
C PRO A 26 -16.08 0.08 -1.89
N VAL A 27 -14.88 0.49 -1.45
CA VAL A 27 -14.67 1.25 -0.20
C VAL A 27 -13.69 2.38 -0.43
N PHE A 28 -13.93 3.52 0.23
CA PHE A 28 -12.97 4.61 0.34
C PHE A 28 -12.25 4.54 1.70
N MET A 29 -10.94 4.78 1.70
CA MET A 29 -10.12 4.68 2.92
C MET A 29 -9.72 6.07 3.42
N ASN A 30 -10.12 6.41 4.65
CA ASN A 30 -9.73 7.68 5.27
C ASN A 30 -8.25 7.65 5.65
N VAL A 31 -7.51 8.70 5.29
CA VAL A 31 -6.05 8.77 5.49
C VAL A 31 -5.69 9.43 6.83
N ALA A 32 -5.08 8.66 7.71
CA ALA A 32 -4.52 9.06 8.99
C ALA A 32 -2.98 9.15 8.90
N THR A 33 -2.44 10.31 8.52
CA THR A 33 -1.01 10.47 8.16
C THR A 33 -0.03 10.02 9.25
N ALA A 34 -0.33 10.28 10.51
CA ALA A 34 0.50 9.86 11.65
C ALA A 34 -0.38 9.26 12.74
N ALA A 35 -1.21 8.29 12.35
CA ALA A 35 -2.24 7.70 13.23
C ALA A 35 -3.26 8.74 13.75
N ALA A 36 -3.40 9.85 13.03
CA ALA A 36 -4.38 10.89 13.26
C ALA A 36 -4.86 11.44 11.91
N ILE A 37 -6.16 11.68 11.80
CA ILE A 37 -6.76 12.34 10.63
C ILE A 37 -6.64 13.85 10.82
N LYS A 38 -6.05 14.51 9.84
CA LYS A 38 -5.96 15.98 9.86
C LYS A 38 -7.35 16.58 9.70
N GLY A 39 -7.67 17.58 10.52
CA GLY A 39 -8.97 18.26 10.48
C GLY A 39 -9.85 18.07 11.73
N GLY A 40 -9.30 17.50 12.81
CA GLY A 40 -10.02 17.37 14.09
C GLY A 40 -10.89 16.13 14.23
N ILE A 41 -10.76 15.17 13.30
CA ILE A 41 -11.46 13.88 13.33
C ILE A 41 -10.60 12.87 14.09
N SER A 42 -11.14 12.31 15.15
CA SER A 42 -10.53 11.24 15.95
C SER A 42 -10.88 9.85 15.40
N ALA A 43 -10.23 8.82 15.92
CA ALA A 43 -10.58 7.43 15.59
C ALA A 43 -12.00 7.05 16.05
N PHE A 44 -12.55 7.73 17.06
CA PHE A 44 -13.92 7.48 17.51
C PHE A 44 -14.93 8.01 16.51
N ASP A 45 -14.69 9.21 15.98
CA ASP A 45 -15.53 9.83 14.95
C ASP A 45 -15.58 8.97 13.67
N LEU A 46 -14.50 8.23 13.35
CA LEU A 46 -14.48 7.31 12.21
C LEU A 46 -15.54 6.20 12.32
N THR A 47 -15.87 5.79 13.55
CA THR A 47 -16.91 4.77 13.76
C THR A 47 -18.27 5.32 13.39
N ASP A 48 -18.57 6.56 13.80
CA ASP A 48 -19.83 7.24 13.50
C ASP A 48 -19.94 7.64 12.02
N LEU A 49 -18.81 7.83 11.33
CA LEU A 49 -18.73 8.09 9.89
C LEU A 49 -18.78 6.81 9.03
N GLU A 50 -19.04 5.65 9.64
CA GLU A 50 -19.10 4.34 8.98
C GLU A 50 -17.80 3.99 8.21
N CYS A 51 -16.66 4.52 8.66
CA CYS A 51 -15.37 4.17 8.09
C CYS A 51 -15.13 2.67 8.29
N GLN A 52 -14.70 1.97 7.24
CA GLN A 52 -14.42 0.54 7.32
C GLN A 52 -12.94 0.22 7.28
N VAL A 53 -12.11 1.13 6.76
CA VAL A 53 -10.66 0.95 6.69
C VAL A 53 -9.97 2.30 6.87
N MET A 54 -9.07 2.38 7.84
CA MET A 54 -8.19 3.53 8.02
C MET A 54 -6.85 3.28 7.33
N LEU A 55 -6.38 4.23 6.52
CA LEU A 55 -5.04 4.18 5.95
C LEU A 55 -4.06 4.94 6.84
N CYS A 56 -2.97 4.30 7.27
CA CYS A 56 -1.90 4.91 8.05
C CYS A 56 -0.60 4.95 7.26
N ASN A 57 0.14 6.07 7.33
CA ASN A 57 1.42 6.17 6.63
C ASN A 57 2.59 5.64 7.49
N THR A 58 3.22 4.58 7.01
CA THR A 58 4.35 3.89 7.66
C THR A 58 5.54 4.82 7.85
N TYR A 59 5.85 5.64 6.84
CA TYR A 59 6.97 6.58 6.87
C TYR A 59 6.88 7.55 8.06
N HIS A 60 5.73 8.20 8.22
CA HIS A 60 5.55 9.19 9.27
C HIS A 60 5.58 8.55 10.66
N LEU A 61 4.93 7.40 10.82
CA LEU A 61 4.90 6.67 12.08
C LEU A 61 6.28 6.14 12.50
N HIS A 62 7.07 5.66 11.54
CA HIS A 62 8.45 5.22 11.79
C HIS A 62 9.35 6.37 12.24
N LEU A 63 9.20 7.56 11.64
CA LEU A 63 9.96 8.74 12.07
C LEU A 63 9.49 9.27 13.42
N ARG A 64 8.18 9.39 13.61
CA ARG A 64 7.59 9.90 14.84
C ARG A 64 6.16 9.36 14.97
N PRO A 65 5.87 8.55 15.99
CA PRO A 65 6.61 8.42 17.25
C PRO A 65 7.66 7.28 17.31
N SER A 66 7.96 6.62 16.19
CA SER A 66 8.66 5.32 16.05
C SER A 66 7.72 4.12 16.15
N ASP A 67 7.83 3.24 15.16
CA ASP A 67 7.14 1.95 15.09
C ASP A 67 7.47 1.03 16.27
N THR A 68 8.69 1.10 16.80
CA THR A 68 9.08 0.32 17.98
C THR A 68 8.33 0.78 19.23
N LEU A 69 8.06 2.08 19.36
CA LEU A 69 7.24 2.61 20.45
C LEU A 69 5.77 2.20 20.26
N VAL A 70 5.25 2.30 19.03
CA VAL A 70 3.90 1.85 18.70
C VAL A 70 3.73 0.35 19.00
N LYS A 71 4.70 -0.50 18.65
CA LYS A 71 4.72 -1.93 19.02
C LYS A 71 4.64 -2.13 20.53
N LYS A 72 5.47 -1.40 21.30
CA LYS A 72 5.45 -1.46 22.78
C LYS A 72 4.10 -1.05 23.38
N LEU A 73 3.37 -0.15 22.72
CA LEU A 73 2.02 0.26 23.10
C LEU A 73 0.91 -0.68 22.59
N GLY A 74 1.27 -1.79 21.93
CA GLY A 74 0.33 -2.82 21.47
C GLY A 74 -0.14 -2.65 20.03
N GLY A 75 0.59 -1.90 19.20
CA GLY A 75 0.26 -1.68 17.79
C GLY A 75 -0.69 -0.51 17.54
N LEU A 76 -0.97 -0.24 16.26
CA LEU A 76 -1.75 0.93 15.82
C LEU A 76 -3.18 0.94 16.38
N HIS A 77 -3.84 -0.20 16.45
CA HIS A 77 -5.20 -0.30 16.99
C HIS A 77 -5.24 0.19 18.46
N LYS A 78 -4.31 -0.26 19.30
CA LYS A 78 -4.19 0.21 20.69
C LYS A 78 -3.74 1.66 20.79
N PHE A 79 -2.82 2.07 19.92
CA PHE A 79 -2.29 3.43 19.90
C PHE A 79 -3.35 4.48 19.51
N THR A 80 -4.28 4.12 18.61
CA THR A 80 -5.31 5.04 18.10
C THR A 80 -6.67 4.88 18.77
N GLY A 81 -6.96 3.72 19.36
CA GLY A 81 -8.31 3.32 19.77
C GLY A 81 -9.18 2.80 18.63
N TRP A 82 -8.69 2.77 17.38
CA TRP A 82 -9.42 2.22 16.25
C TRP A 82 -9.47 0.69 16.34
N SER A 83 -10.67 0.13 16.25
CA SER A 83 -10.91 -1.32 16.32
C SER A 83 -11.09 -1.97 14.95
N GLY A 84 -11.36 -1.19 13.91
CA GLY A 84 -11.57 -1.69 12.55
C GLY A 84 -10.27 -1.97 11.79
N PRO A 85 -10.38 -2.42 10.54
CA PRO A 85 -9.24 -2.63 9.66
C PRO A 85 -8.35 -1.39 9.47
N ILE A 86 -7.04 -1.63 9.39
CA ILE A 86 -6.03 -0.63 9.07
C ILE A 86 -5.21 -1.11 7.87
N LEU A 87 -5.03 -0.26 6.87
CA LEU A 87 -4.05 -0.45 5.80
C LEU A 87 -2.83 0.44 6.09
N THR A 88 -1.63 -0.12 6.02
CA THR A 88 -0.39 0.66 6.05
C THR A 88 0.23 0.69 4.67
N ASP A 89 0.61 1.89 4.21
CA ASP A 89 1.42 2.00 2.99
C ASP A 89 2.86 1.54 3.24
N SER A 90 3.65 1.37 2.18
CA SER A 90 5.02 0.85 2.32
C SER A 90 6.04 1.92 2.74
N GLY A 91 5.67 3.19 2.66
CA GLY A 91 6.57 4.34 2.74
C GLY A 91 7.28 4.70 1.42
N GLY A 92 7.15 3.87 0.37
CA GLY A 92 7.82 4.08 -0.92
C GLY A 92 7.44 5.39 -1.62
N PHE A 93 6.17 5.78 -1.51
CA PHE A 93 5.68 7.04 -2.10
C PHE A 93 6.20 8.30 -1.39
N GLN A 94 6.35 8.28 -0.06
CA GLN A 94 6.89 9.43 0.67
C GLN A 94 8.38 9.57 0.38
N VAL A 95 9.09 8.45 0.28
CA VAL A 95 10.47 8.45 -0.24
C VAL A 95 10.52 9.02 -1.65
N PHE A 96 9.51 8.75 -2.50
CA PHE A 96 9.35 9.40 -3.81
C PHE A 96 9.12 10.90 -3.74
N SER A 97 8.23 11.38 -2.89
CA SER A 97 7.96 12.82 -2.74
C SER A 97 9.18 13.64 -2.24
N LEU A 98 10.19 12.96 -1.67
CA LEU A 98 11.44 13.56 -1.20
C LEU A 98 12.58 13.42 -2.24
N ALA A 99 12.23 13.37 -3.54
CA ALA A 99 13.07 12.98 -4.67
C ALA A 99 14.50 13.57 -4.70
N GLN A 100 14.69 14.83 -4.28
CA GLN A 100 16.02 15.47 -4.31
C GLN A 100 17.04 14.85 -3.35
N LEU A 101 16.59 14.11 -2.33
CA LEU A 101 17.43 13.61 -1.25
C LEU A 101 17.57 12.08 -1.24
N ARG A 102 17.09 11.38 -2.28
CA ARG A 102 17.09 9.92 -2.30
C ARG A 102 18.12 9.30 -3.25
N LYS A 103 18.64 8.14 -2.87
CA LYS A 103 19.45 7.26 -3.72
C LYS A 103 18.85 5.86 -3.72
N ILE A 104 18.34 5.46 -4.87
CA ILE A 104 17.74 4.13 -5.08
C ILE A 104 18.83 3.16 -5.52
N LYS A 105 18.83 1.97 -4.91
CA LYS A 105 19.67 0.84 -5.29
C LYS A 105 18.86 -0.45 -5.21
N GLU A 106 19.48 -1.60 -5.49
CA GLU A 106 18.79 -2.89 -5.43
C GLU A 106 18.45 -3.31 -4.00
N GLU A 107 19.28 -2.96 -3.02
CA GLU A 107 19.01 -3.28 -1.62
C GLU A 107 17.80 -2.52 -1.05
N GLY A 108 17.52 -1.32 -1.56
CA GLY A 108 16.49 -0.40 -1.07
C GLY A 108 16.79 1.05 -1.42
N VAL A 109 16.28 1.97 -0.61
CA VAL A 109 16.42 3.41 -0.82
C VAL A 109 17.07 4.08 0.39
N TYR A 110 18.05 4.93 0.12
CA TYR A 110 18.67 5.81 1.10
C TYR A 110 18.11 7.21 0.94
N PHE A 111 17.71 7.87 2.02
CA PHE A 111 17.22 9.25 1.99
C PHE A 111 17.47 9.96 3.32
N SER A 112 17.24 11.27 3.37
CA SER A 112 17.31 12.05 4.61
C SER A 112 15.92 12.33 5.17
N SER A 113 15.77 12.17 6.48
CA SER A 113 14.58 12.57 7.23
C SER A 113 14.27 14.06 7.00
N HIS A 114 13.01 14.38 6.67
CA HIS A 114 12.54 15.76 6.55
C HIS A 114 12.40 16.47 7.90
N ILE A 115 12.49 15.73 9.02
CA ILE A 115 12.33 16.27 10.37
C ILE A 115 13.66 16.75 10.94
N ASP A 116 14.71 15.93 10.81
CA ASP A 116 16.00 16.14 11.50
C ASP A 116 17.22 15.90 10.60
N GLY A 117 17.03 15.64 9.30
CA GLY A 117 18.10 15.45 8.33
C GLY A 117 18.89 14.14 8.47
N LYS A 118 18.52 13.25 9.40
CA LYS A 118 19.19 11.95 9.56
C LYS A 118 19.07 11.11 8.31
N LYS A 119 20.17 10.46 7.93
CA LYS A 119 20.19 9.48 6.84
C LYS A 119 19.48 8.21 7.29
N ILE A 120 18.54 7.76 6.48
CA ILE A 120 17.69 6.59 6.71
C ILE A 120 17.85 5.66 5.51
N PHE A 121 17.82 4.36 5.79
CA PHE A 121 17.69 3.32 4.79
C PHE A 121 16.32 2.66 4.94
N MET A 122 15.65 2.44 3.81
CA MET A 122 14.40 1.69 3.75
C MET A 122 14.45 0.74 2.56
N GLY A 123 14.44 -0.55 2.85
CA GLY A 123 14.27 -1.63 1.87
C GLY A 123 12.99 -2.43 2.11
N PRO A 124 12.79 -3.50 1.32
CA PRO A 124 11.69 -4.44 1.49
C PRO A 124 11.54 -4.95 2.93
N GLU A 125 12.63 -5.45 3.52
CA GLU A 125 12.60 -6.05 4.85
C GLU A 125 12.38 -5.01 5.96
N GLU A 126 12.98 -3.83 5.83
CA GLU A 126 12.73 -2.69 6.73
C GLU A 126 11.27 -2.31 6.72
N SER A 127 10.67 -2.15 5.53
CA SER A 127 9.27 -1.76 5.39
C SER A 127 8.34 -2.80 6.02
N MET A 128 8.56 -4.09 5.74
CA MET A 128 7.75 -5.17 6.34
C MET A 128 7.90 -5.23 7.85
N ARG A 129 9.12 -5.08 8.38
CA ARG A 129 9.37 -5.04 9.83
C ARG A 129 8.65 -3.88 10.51
N ILE A 130 8.68 -2.69 9.92
CA ILE A 130 7.98 -1.52 10.43
C ILE A 130 6.47 -1.78 10.42
N GLN A 131 5.90 -2.24 9.31
CA GLN A 131 4.47 -2.52 9.20
C GLN A 131 4.01 -3.63 10.16
N SER A 132 4.84 -4.65 10.39
CA SER A 132 4.60 -5.70 11.39
C SER A 132 4.63 -5.16 12.83
N ASN A 133 5.55 -4.23 13.14
CA ASN A 133 5.57 -3.54 14.42
C ASN A 133 4.32 -2.67 14.63
N LEU A 134 3.83 -2.03 13.57
CA LEU A 134 2.58 -1.28 13.57
C LEU A 134 1.35 -2.19 13.71
N GLY A 135 1.43 -3.45 13.25
CA GLY A 135 0.37 -4.45 13.40
C GLY A 135 -0.91 -4.10 12.63
N SER A 136 -0.77 -3.52 11.43
CA SER A 136 -1.91 -3.22 10.56
C SER A 136 -2.60 -4.49 10.08
N THR A 137 -3.79 -4.34 9.49
CA THR A 137 -4.53 -5.45 8.88
C THR A 137 -3.96 -5.82 7.53
N ILE A 138 -3.67 -4.81 6.71
CA ILE A 138 -3.16 -4.94 5.35
C ILE A 138 -1.87 -4.14 5.27
N ALA A 139 -0.78 -4.79 4.86
CA ALA A 139 0.49 -4.17 4.57
C ALA A 139 0.69 -4.07 3.06
N MET A 140 1.13 -2.91 2.58
CA MET A 140 1.52 -2.73 1.20
C MET A 140 2.99 -3.12 1.01
N ALA A 141 3.30 -3.91 -0.02
CA ALA A 141 4.66 -4.25 -0.36
C ALA A 141 5.50 -3.01 -0.68
N PHE A 142 6.80 -3.05 -0.37
CA PHE A 142 7.72 -1.98 -0.75
C PHE A 142 7.98 -2.00 -2.25
N ASP A 143 7.81 -0.85 -2.88
CA ASP A 143 7.89 -0.66 -4.31
C ASP A 143 8.67 0.61 -4.68
N GLU A 144 9.02 0.73 -5.95
CA GLU A 144 9.53 1.97 -6.49
C GLU A 144 8.43 2.70 -7.25
N CYS A 145 7.97 3.82 -6.71
CA CYS A 145 7.12 4.75 -7.44
C CYS A 145 7.97 5.59 -8.41
N VAL A 146 7.57 5.60 -9.68
CA VAL A 146 8.20 6.37 -10.77
C VAL A 146 7.34 7.59 -11.09
N GLU A 147 7.98 8.73 -11.38
CA GLU A 147 7.30 9.95 -11.81
C GLU A 147 6.84 9.81 -13.27
N ASN A 148 5.66 10.37 -13.60
CA ASN A 148 5.20 10.43 -14.98
C ASN A 148 5.40 11.84 -15.54
N PRO A 149 6.00 12.00 -16.74
CA PRO A 149 6.52 10.95 -17.63
C PRO A 149 7.92 10.46 -17.24
N ALA A 150 8.21 9.17 -17.50
CA ALA A 150 9.54 8.59 -17.43
C ALA A 150 9.83 7.74 -18.67
N THR A 151 11.11 7.51 -18.97
CA THR A 151 11.50 6.73 -20.16
C THR A 151 11.13 5.25 -19.98
N TYR A 152 10.73 4.61 -21.08
CA TYR A 152 10.38 3.19 -21.11
C TYR A 152 11.45 2.30 -20.46
N ASP A 153 12.73 2.51 -20.80
CA ASP A 153 13.85 1.73 -20.25
C ASP A 153 14.01 1.89 -18.74
N TYR A 154 13.75 3.08 -18.21
CA TYR A 154 13.78 3.30 -16.76
C TYR A 154 12.61 2.61 -16.08
N VAL A 155 11.39 2.79 -16.61
CA VAL A 155 10.17 2.19 -16.07
C VAL A 155 10.26 0.67 -16.09
N LYS A 156 10.82 0.07 -17.15
CA LYS A 156 11.05 -1.38 -17.25
C LYS A 156 11.98 -1.88 -16.15
N LYS A 157 13.12 -1.22 -15.93
CA LYS A 157 14.07 -1.57 -14.85
C LYS A 157 13.46 -1.40 -13.47
N SER A 158 12.66 -0.35 -13.28
CA SER A 158 11.95 -0.09 -12.02
C SER A 158 10.88 -1.13 -11.72
N LYS A 159 10.10 -1.53 -12.75
CA LYS A 159 9.14 -2.64 -12.67
C LYS A 159 9.83 -3.94 -12.25
N GLU A 160 10.94 -4.29 -12.90
CA GLU A 160 11.70 -5.51 -12.57
C GLU A 160 12.25 -5.49 -11.13
N ARG A 161 12.71 -4.32 -10.66
CA ARG A 161 13.12 -4.13 -9.25
C ARG A 161 11.96 -4.30 -8.29
N THR A 162 10.81 -3.69 -8.60
CA THR A 162 9.58 -3.80 -7.79
C THR A 162 9.14 -5.25 -7.65
N TYR A 163 9.22 -6.06 -8.72
CA TYR A 163 8.96 -7.50 -8.63
C TYR A 163 9.91 -8.22 -7.67
N ARG A 164 11.23 -7.98 -7.77
CA ARG A 164 12.22 -8.58 -6.86
C ARG A 164 12.02 -8.15 -5.41
N TRP A 165 11.66 -6.88 -5.19
CA TRP A 165 11.30 -6.36 -3.87
C TRP A 165 10.01 -6.96 -3.32
N LEU A 166 9.01 -7.23 -4.16
CA LEU A 166 7.80 -7.90 -3.75
C LEU A 166 8.06 -9.33 -3.25
N CYS A 167 8.92 -10.09 -3.94
CA CYS A 167 9.33 -11.41 -3.46
C CYS A 167 9.98 -11.34 -2.07
N ARG A 168 10.89 -10.38 -1.86
CA ARG A 168 11.52 -10.14 -0.54
C ARG A 168 10.50 -9.72 0.52
N CYS A 169 9.53 -8.87 0.17
CA CYS A 169 8.45 -8.48 1.08
C CYS A 169 7.61 -9.69 1.50
N LYS A 170 7.31 -10.58 0.54
CA LYS A 170 6.54 -11.80 0.81
C LYS A 170 7.28 -12.72 1.78
N ASP A 171 8.54 -13.02 1.50
CA ASP A 171 9.37 -13.89 2.33
C ASP A 171 9.52 -13.32 3.76
N GLU A 172 9.75 -12.01 3.88
CA GLU A 172 9.86 -11.36 5.19
C GLU A 172 8.52 -11.31 5.93
N MET A 173 7.40 -11.07 5.24
CA MET A 173 6.07 -11.10 5.86
C MET A 173 5.74 -12.50 6.39
N ASP A 174 6.01 -13.55 5.62
CA ASP A 174 5.81 -14.94 6.04
C ASP A 174 6.64 -15.24 7.31
N ARG A 175 7.91 -14.79 7.34
CA ARG A 175 8.77 -14.92 8.52
C ARG A 175 8.22 -14.15 9.71
N LEU A 176 7.86 -12.87 9.55
CA LEU A 176 7.36 -12.01 10.62
C LEU A 176 6.04 -12.54 11.20
N ASN A 177 5.10 -12.97 10.37
CA ASN A 177 3.83 -13.56 10.83
C ASN A 177 4.03 -14.85 11.65
N SER A 178 5.13 -15.57 11.44
CA SER A 178 5.47 -16.78 12.22
C SER A 178 6.04 -16.48 13.62
N LEU A 179 6.54 -15.27 13.87
CA LEU A 179 7.23 -14.94 15.13
C LEU A 179 6.25 -14.85 16.31
N PRO A 180 6.67 -15.29 17.51
CA PRO A 180 5.79 -15.30 18.68
C PRO A 180 5.40 -13.89 19.17
N ASP A 181 6.28 -12.90 18.99
CA ASP A 181 6.14 -11.52 19.48
C ASP A 181 5.53 -10.55 18.44
N THR A 182 5.06 -11.07 17.31
CA THR A 182 4.40 -10.28 16.26
C THR A 182 3.02 -9.82 16.73
N VAL A 183 2.74 -8.53 16.53
CA VAL A 183 1.51 -7.86 17.00
C VAL A 183 0.28 -8.44 16.29
N ASN A 184 0.35 -8.59 14.96
CA ASN A 184 -0.68 -9.24 14.15
C ASN A 184 -0.06 -10.35 13.30
N LYS A 185 -0.29 -11.62 13.66
CA LYS A 185 0.23 -12.80 12.95
C LYS A 185 -0.51 -13.14 11.65
N HIS A 186 -1.58 -12.41 11.36
CA HIS A 186 -2.43 -12.58 10.19
C HIS A 186 -2.42 -11.30 9.33
N GLN A 187 -1.31 -10.55 9.37
CA GLN A 187 -1.16 -9.38 8.54
C GLN A 187 -1.11 -9.80 7.07
N MET A 188 -1.99 -9.18 6.27
CA MET A 188 -2.17 -9.49 4.85
C MET A 188 -1.18 -8.68 4.01
N LEU A 189 -0.69 -9.23 2.90
CA LEU A 189 0.24 -8.53 2.01
C LEU A 189 -0.40 -8.22 0.66
N PHE A 190 -0.37 -6.94 0.26
CA PHE A 190 -0.81 -6.51 -1.06
C PHE A 190 0.39 -6.15 -1.95
N GLY A 191 0.43 -6.74 -3.15
CA GLY A 191 1.42 -6.41 -4.17
C GLY A 191 1.03 -5.16 -4.95
N ILE A 192 2.01 -4.42 -5.47
CA ILE A 192 1.77 -3.17 -6.20
C ILE A 192 2.20 -3.33 -7.65
N ASN A 193 1.23 -3.20 -8.56
CA ASN A 193 1.51 -3.11 -9.98
C ASN A 193 2.10 -1.74 -10.31
N GLN A 194 3.29 -1.78 -10.90
CA GLN A 194 4.03 -0.68 -11.52
C GLN A 194 4.15 -0.87 -13.03
N GLY A 195 4.54 0.19 -13.74
CA GLY A 195 4.70 0.20 -15.20
C GLY A 195 4.50 1.56 -15.88
N GLY A 196 4.38 2.65 -15.12
CA GLY A 196 4.15 3.99 -15.67
C GLY A 196 2.87 4.05 -16.51
N THR A 197 2.90 4.78 -17.63
CA THR A 197 1.82 4.86 -18.63
C THR A 197 2.02 3.91 -19.82
N TYR A 198 2.77 2.81 -19.63
CA TYR A 198 3.04 1.80 -20.65
C TYR A 198 2.23 0.52 -20.40
N GLU A 199 1.27 0.22 -21.27
CA GLU A 199 0.34 -0.92 -21.11
C GLU A 199 1.04 -2.28 -21.07
N ASP A 200 2.01 -2.49 -21.96
CA ASP A 200 2.76 -3.75 -22.05
C ASP A 200 3.55 -4.04 -20.76
N LEU A 201 4.15 -3.00 -20.16
CA LEU A 201 4.84 -3.11 -18.87
C LEU A 201 3.85 -3.38 -17.74
N ARG A 202 2.71 -2.68 -17.71
CA ARG A 202 1.63 -2.86 -16.71
C ARG A 202 1.04 -4.27 -16.74
N ILE A 203 0.70 -4.75 -17.93
CA ILE A 203 0.11 -6.06 -18.16
C ILE A 203 1.11 -7.16 -17.80
N SER A 204 2.35 -7.08 -18.30
CA SER A 204 3.36 -8.08 -17.97
C SER A 204 3.62 -8.14 -16.47
N HIS A 205 3.72 -6.99 -15.81
CA HIS A 205 3.95 -6.95 -14.37
C HIS A 205 2.77 -7.51 -13.57
N MET A 206 1.52 -7.23 -13.97
CA MET A 206 0.35 -7.81 -13.30
C MET A 206 0.36 -9.33 -13.40
N LYS A 207 0.67 -9.88 -14.58
CA LYS A 207 0.80 -11.33 -14.79
C LYS A 207 1.92 -11.94 -13.94
N ASP A 208 3.03 -11.23 -13.77
CA ASP A 208 4.15 -11.68 -12.94
C ASP A 208 3.75 -11.74 -11.45
N ILE A 209 3.19 -10.66 -10.91
CA ILE A 209 2.84 -10.59 -9.47
C ILE A 209 1.61 -11.45 -9.12
N ALA A 210 0.69 -11.68 -10.06
CA ALA A 210 -0.47 -12.55 -9.86
C ALA A 210 -0.06 -14.00 -9.54
N GLN A 211 1.09 -14.45 -10.04
CA GLN A 211 1.61 -15.80 -9.77
C GLN A 211 2.06 -16.00 -8.31
N LEU A 212 2.25 -14.91 -7.56
CA LEU A 212 2.66 -14.97 -6.15
C LEU A 212 1.49 -15.22 -5.19
N ASP A 213 0.25 -15.30 -5.68
CA ASP A 213 -0.98 -15.56 -4.92
C ASP A 213 -1.09 -14.77 -3.60
N LEU A 214 -0.96 -13.45 -3.71
CA LEU A 214 -1.02 -12.54 -2.58
C LEU A 214 -2.47 -12.32 -2.10
N ASP A 215 -2.62 -11.66 -0.94
CA ASP A 215 -3.93 -11.36 -0.36
C ASP A 215 -4.75 -10.35 -1.17
N GLY A 216 -4.07 -9.51 -1.95
CA GLY A 216 -4.66 -8.47 -2.78
C GLY A 216 -3.64 -7.79 -3.67
N TYR A 217 -4.14 -6.99 -4.61
CA TYR A 217 -3.32 -6.35 -5.63
C TYR A 217 -3.71 -4.89 -5.81
N ALA A 218 -2.72 -4.02 -5.84
CA ALA A 218 -2.88 -2.60 -6.04
C ALA A 218 -2.36 -2.15 -7.40
N ILE A 219 -2.89 -1.02 -7.88
CA ILE A 219 -2.35 -0.26 -9.01
C ILE A 219 -1.70 0.99 -8.41
N GLY A 220 -0.37 1.05 -8.46
CA GLY A 220 0.43 2.19 -7.98
C GLY A 220 1.03 3.00 -9.12
N GLY A 221 1.64 4.14 -8.81
CA GLY A 221 2.32 4.99 -9.80
C GLY A 221 1.38 5.60 -10.86
N LEU A 222 0.13 5.84 -10.47
CA LEU A 222 -0.86 6.65 -11.18
C LEU A 222 -1.29 7.82 -10.29
N ALA A 223 -1.92 8.83 -10.87
CA ALA A 223 -2.16 10.16 -10.31
C ALA A 223 -0.86 10.88 -9.87
N VAL A 224 0.24 10.68 -10.63
CA VAL A 224 1.58 11.22 -10.30
C VAL A 224 2.17 12.09 -11.42
N GLY A 225 1.33 12.62 -12.31
CA GLY A 225 1.71 13.60 -13.34
C GLY A 225 0.99 13.41 -14.67
N GLU A 226 0.41 12.25 -14.93
CA GLU A 226 -0.35 11.96 -16.14
C GLU A 226 -1.78 12.55 -16.12
N SER A 227 -2.43 12.59 -17.28
CA SER A 227 -3.83 13.02 -17.41
C SER A 227 -4.79 11.95 -16.86
N ALA A 228 -6.02 12.34 -16.52
CA ALA A 228 -7.05 11.38 -16.11
C ALA A 228 -7.36 10.35 -17.21
N GLU A 229 -7.33 10.75 -18.48
CA GLU A 229 -7.54 9.86 -19.63
C GLU A 229 -6.44 8.79 -19.72
N GLU A 230 -5.17 9.18 -19.53
CA GLU A 230 -4.06 8.24 -19.50
C GLU A 230 -4.15 7.28 -18.31
N MET A 231 -4.54 7.79 -17.14
CA MET A 231 -4.81 6.96 -15.97
C MET A 231 -5.91 5.91 -16.26
N TYR A 232 -7.03 6.32 -16.83
CA TYR A 232 -8.13 5.41 -17.17
C TYR A 232 -7.74 4.37 -18.21
N ARG A 233 -7.05 4.79 -19.28
CA ARG A 233 -6.50 3.88 -20.31
C ARG A 233 -5.65 2.77 -19.69
N ILE A 234 -4.79 3.12 -18.74
CA ILE A 234 -3.93 2.15 -18.06
C ILE A 234 -4.70 1.24 -17.12
N ILE A 235 -5.66 1.77 -16.36
CA ILE A 235 -6.54 0.96 -15.51
C ILE A 235 -7.31 -0.05 -16.37
N ASP A 236 -7.86 0.41 -17.50
CA ASP A 236 -8.62 -0.42 -18.42
C ASP A 236 -7.78 -1.54 -19.04
N ALA A 237 -6.50 -1.27 -19.33
CA ALA A 237 -5.57 -2.25 -19.88
C ALA A 237 -5.15 -3.31 -18.86
N VAL A 238 -4.97 -2.96 -17.58
CA VAL A 238 -4.43 -3.87 -16.55
C VAL A 238 -5.50 -4.70 -15.83
N GLU A 239 -6.70 -4.15 -15.65
CA GLU A 239 -7.80 -4.77 -14.89
C GLU A 239 -8.18 -6.20 -15.34
N PRO A 240 -8.17 -6.56 -16.65
CA PRO A 240 -8.47 -7.91 -17.09
C PRO A 240 -7.44 -8.96 -16.65
N PHE A 241 -6.24 -8.54 -16.26
CA PHE A 241 -5.16 -9.41 -15.80
C PHE A 241 -5.06 -9.50 -14.28
N MET A 242 -5.86 -8.71 -13.55
CA MET A 242 -5.90 -8.76 -12.09
C MET A 242 -6.71 -9.97 -11.62
N PRO A 243 -6.26 -10.73 -10.60
CA PRO A 243 -7.02 -11.86 -10.08
C PRO A 243 -8.46 -11.49 -9.67
N GLU A 244 -9.44 -12.23 -10.19
CA GLU A 244 -10.88 -11.97 -10.00
C GLU A 244 -11.37 -12.29 -8.58
N ASN A 245 -10.68 -13.17 -7.86
CA ASN A 245 -11.00 -13.59 -6.51
C ASN A 245 -10.24 -12.79 -5.43
N LYS A 246 -9.59 -11.69 -5.82
CA LYS A 246 -8.81 -10.83 -4.91
C LYS A 246 -9.33 -9.39 -4.93
N PRO A 247 -9.17 -8.64 -3.82
CA PRO A 247 -9.45 -7.22 -3.78
C PRO A 247 -8.46 -6.46 -4.69
N ARG A 248 -8.95 -5.38 -5.28
CA ARG A 248 -8.19 -4.52 -6.19
C ARG A 248 -8.18 -3.10 -5.64
N TYR A 249 -6.99 -2.54 -5.42
CA TYR A 249 -6.82 -1.24 -4.78
C TYR A 249 -6.16 -0.24 -5.73
N LEU A 250 -6.88 0.82 -6.12
CA LEU A 250 -6.30 1.94 -6.85
C LEU A 250 -5.71 2.95 -5.86
N MET A 251 -4.38 3.12 -5.88
CA MET A 251 -3.68 3.95 -4.90
C MET A 251 -3.70 5.43 -5.31
N GLY A 252 -3.96 6.32 -4.34
CA GLY A 252 -3.78 7.77 -4.52
C GLY A 252 -4.88 8.50 -5.29
N VAL A 253 -5.95 7.81 -5.69
CA VAL A 253 -7.11 8.41 -6.38
C VAL A 253 -8.26 8.62 -5.39
N GLY A 254 -8.85 9.82 -5.40
CA GLY A 254 -9.88 10.16 -4.39
C GLY A 254 -10.92 11.21 -4.80
N THR A 255 -10.84 11.81 -5.99
CA THR A 255 -11.92 12.70 -6.45
C THR A 255 -13.15 11.86 -6.81
N PRO A 256 -14.38 12.32 -6.52
CA PRO A 256 -15.59 11.53 -6.79
C PRO A 256 -15.71 11.06 -8.24
N VAL A 257 -15.35 11.92 -9.21
CA VAL A 257 -15.41 11.59 -10.64
C VAL A 257 -14.43 10.49 -11.01
N ASN A 258 -13.26 10.40 -10.36
CA ASN A 258 -12.29 9.34 -10.65
C ASN A 258 -12.60 8.03 -9.91
N ILE A 259 -13.48 8.07 -8.90
CA ILE A 259 -13.94 6.88 -8.17
C ILE A 259 -15.06 6.16 -8.95
N LEU A 260 -15.90 6.92 -9.66
CA LEU A 260 -17.01 6.43 -10.48
C LEU A 260 -16.50 5.88 -11.83
#